data_AF-A0A8S2ENW8-F1
#
_entry.id   AF-A0A8S2ENW8-F1
#
_cell.length_a   1.000
_cell.length_b   1.000
_cell.length_c   1.000
_cell.angle_alpha   90.00
_cell.angle_beta   90.00
_cell.angle_gamma   90.00
#
_symmetry.space_group_name_H-M   'P 1'
#
loop_
_entity.id
_entity.type
_entity.pdbx_description
1 polymer ?
#
loop_
_entity_poly.entity_id
_entity_poly.type
_entity_poly.pdbx_seq_one_letter_code
_entity_poly.pdbx_strand_id
1 'polypeptide(L)'
;MMEPMNRCRSILLQVQERLSDDDRKKLHFLVGDIIPRGLRDDPSIGGTLNLLEALFDRGKISSQDFSYLIEVFETIDCSDAANRLR
;
A
#
# COMPACT_ATOMS: atom_id res chain seq x y z
N MET A 1 22.42 12.36 3.21
CA MET A 1 21.22 12.38 2.36
C MET A 1 20.43 11.09 2.61
N MET A 2 19.49 11.11 3.55
CA MET A 2 18.57 10.00 3.85
C MET A 2 17.17 10.62 3.99
N GLU A 3 16.52 10.90 2.87
CA GLU A 3 15.21 11.60 2.82
C GLU A 3 14.11 10.96 1.95
N PRO A 4 14.35 10.04 0.98
CA PRO A 4 13.26 9.48 0.18
C PRO A 4 12.27 8.61 0.97
N MET A 5 12.78 7.82 1.92
CA MET A 5 11.98 6.77 2.59
C MET A 5 11.04 7.36 3.66
N ASN A 6 11.46 8.41 4.36
CA ASN A 6 10.63 9.03 5.41
C ASN A 6 9.36 9.69 4.82
N ARG A 7 9.49 10.34 3.66
CA ARG A 7 8.34 10.94 2.97
C ARG A 7 7.39 9.86 2.45
N CYS A 8 7.92 8.80 1.84
CA CYS A 8 7.08 7.69 1.37
C CYS A 8 6.35 7.03 2.53
N ARG A 9 7.05 6.70 3.62
CA ARG A 9 6.47 6.05 4.80
C ARG A 9 5.32 6.84 5.42
N SER A 10 5.47 8.17 5.55
CA SER A 10 4.38 9.02 6.06
C SER A 10 3.14 8.98 5.16
N ILE A 11 3.31 8.86 3.84
CA ILE A 11 2.19 8.74 2.89
C ILE A 11 1.54 7.36 3.03
N LEU A 12 2.34 6.29 3.11
CA LEU A 12 1.84 4.92 3.28
C LEU A 12 1.03 4.76 4.56
N LEU A 13 1.46 5.36 5.68
CA LEU A 13 0.72 5.40 6.93
C LEU A 13 -0.67 6.04 6.74
N GLN A 14 -0.71 7.23 6.13
CA GLN A 14 -1.96 7.95 5.91
C GLN A 14 -2.93 7.20 4.99
N VAL A 15 -2.40 6.49 3.99
CA VAL A 15 -3.19 5.66 3.09
C VAL A 15 -3.73 4.45 3.84
N GLN A 16 -2.89 3.77 4.62
CA GLN A 16 -3.27 2.59 5.38
C GLN A 16 -4.36 2.88 6.44
N GLU A 17 -4.39 4.09 7.00
CA GLU A 17 -5.46 4.56 7.89
C GLU A 17 -6.81 4.79 7.19
N ARG A 18 -6.81 4.96 5.86
CA ARG A 18 -8.02 5.17 5.05
C ARG A 18 -8.66 3.87 4.55
N LEU A 19 -7.94 2.75 4.65
CA LEU A 19 -8.45 1.45 4.25
C LEU A 19 -9.40 0.91 5.31
N SER A 20 -10.58 0.45 4.92
CA SER A 20 -11.42 -0.37 5.79
C SER A 20 -10.80 -1.77 6.00
N ASP A 21 -11.35 -2.56 6.93
CA ASP A 21 -10.95 -3.97 7.09
C ASP A 21 -11.14 -4.76 5.79
N ASP A 22 -12.19 -4.48 5.03
CA ASP A 22 -12.46 -5.17 3.79
C ASP A 22 -11.55 -4.70 2.66
N ASP A 23 -11.21 -3.41 2.60
CA ASP A 23 -10.21 -2.91 1.64
C ASP A 23 -8.84 -3.54 1.90
N ARG A 24 -8.44 -3.69 3.17
CA ARG A 24 -7.21 -4.40 3.55
C ARG A 24 -7.23 -5.83 3.03
N LYS A 25 -8.30 -6.59 3.26
CA LYS A 25 -8.41 -7.96 2.75
C LYS A 25 -8.33 -8.02 1.22
N LYS A 26 -9.04 -7.13 0.52
CA LYS A 26 -9.00 -7.05 -0.95
C LYS A 26 -7.61 -6.71 -1.46
N LEU A 27 -6.94 -5.73 -0.85
CA LEU A 27 -5.57 -5.34 -1.16
C LEU A 27 -4.62 -6.53 -1.00
N HIS A 28 -4.64 -7.18 0.16
CA HIS A 28 -3.83 -8.36 0.46
C HIS A 28 -4.08 -9.52 -0.51
N PHE A 29 -5.32 -9.71 -0.93
CA PHE A 29 -5.66 -10.70 -1.96
C PHE A 29 -5.08 -10.33 -3.32
N LEU A 30 -5.25 -9.07 -3.75
CA LEU A 30 -4.86 -8.59 -5.08
C LEU A 30 -3.35 -8.49 -5.28
N VAL A 31 -2.63 -7.95 -4.30
CA VAL A 31 -1.16 -7.80 -4.37
C VAL A 31 -0.40 -8.97 -3.71
N GLY A 32 -1.13 -9.93 -3.13
CA GLY A 32 -0.58 -11.06 -2.40
C GLY A 32 0.39 -11.94 -3.19
N ASP A 33 0.29 -11.95 -4.52
CA ASP A 33 1.15 -12.76 -5.39
C ASP A 33 2.51 -12.11 -5.66
N ILE A 34 2.66 -10.81 -5.44
CA ILE A 34 3.92 -10.08 -5.67
C ILE A 34 4.72 -9.82 -4.39
N ILE A 35 4.20 -10.26 -3.23
CA ILE A 35 4.79 -10.10 -1.90
C ILE A 35 4.99 -11.47 -1.21
N PRO A 36 5.83 -11.56 -0.16
CA PRO A 36 5.98 -12.79 0.62
C PRO A 36 4.66 -13.24 1.25
N ARG A 37 4.43 -14.56 1.30
CA ARG A 37 3.20 -15.16 1.86
C ARG A 37 2.89 -14.68 3.29
N GLY A 38 3.91 -14.49 4.13
CA GLY A 38 3.72 -13.99 5.49
C GLY A 38 3.10 -12.59 5.58
N LEU A 39 3.37 -11.72 4.61
CA LEU A 39 2.74 -10.39 4.54
C LEU A 39 1.35 -10.47 3.90
N ARG A 40 1.17 -11.35 2.92
CA ARG A 40 -0.12 -11.60 2.29
C ARG A 40 -1.19 -12.01 3.30
N ASP A 41 -0.86 -12.88 4.24
CA ASP A 41 -1.85 -13.50 5.14
C ASP A 41 -2.16 -12.66 6.40
N ASP A 42 -1.59 -11.45 6.54
CA ASP A 42 -1.81 -10.54 7.68
C ASP A 42 -2.56 -9.26 7.26
N PRO A 43 -3.90 -9.28 7.14
CA PRO A 43 -4.70 -8.10 6.75
C PRO A 43 -4.90 -7.10 7.90
N SER A 44 -4.09 -7.16 8.96
CA SER A 44 -4.11 -6.14 10.01
C SER A 44 -3.59 -4.81 9.51
N ILE A 45 -3.83 -3.74 10.28
CA ILE A 45 -3.24 -2.41 10.03
C ILE A 45 -1.71 -2.49 9.87
N GLY A 46 -1.03 -3.20 10.77
CA GLY A 46 0.41 -3.37 10.73
C GLY A 46 0.88 -4.21 9.55
N GLY A 47 0.18 -5.31 9.26
CA GLY A 47 0.46 -6.15 8.10
C GLY A 47 0.26 -5.43 6.77
N THR A 48 -0.77 -4.58 6.68
CA THR A 48 -1.01 -3.71 5.52
C THR A 48 0.10 -2.68 5.32
N LEU A 49 0.58 -2.05 6.40
CA LEU A 49 1.71 -1.12 6.29
C LEU A 49 2.97 -1.84 5.80
N ASN A 50 3.27 -3.01 6.37
CA ASN A 50 4.41 -3.82 5.96
C ASN A 50 4.30 -4.27 4.48
N LEU A 51 3.09 -4.59 4.03
CA LEU A 51 2.80 -4.91 2.63
C LEU A 51 3.09 -3.70 1.72
N LEU A 52 2.64 -2.51 2.08
CA LEU A 52 2.89 -1.28 1.32
C LEU A 52 4.39 -0.93 1.29
N GLU A 53 5.10 -1.09 2.41
CA GLU A 53 6.56 -0.93 2.49
C GLU A 53 7.27 -1.96 1.59
N ALA A 54 6.80 -3.21 1.54
CA ALA A 54 7.35 -4.23 0.66
C ALA A 54 7.15 -3.91 -0.84
N LEU A 55 6.06 -3.23 -1.21
CA LEU A 55 5.88 -2.73 -2.59
C LEU A 55 6.92 -1.65 -2.94
N PHE A 56 7.27 -0.79 -1.98
CA PHE A 56 8.31 0.22 -2.15
C PHE A 56 9.70 -0.43 -2.31
N ASP A 57 10.05 -1.36 -1.42
CA ASP A 57 11.34 -2.06 -1.46
C ASP A 57 11.55 -2.88 -2.75
N ARG A 58 10.45 -3.36 -3.34
CA ARG A 58 10.43 -4.08 -4.63
C ARG A 58 10.38 -3.14 -5.85
N GLY A 59 10.36 -1.83 -5.63
CA GLY A 59 10.31 -0.83 -6.70
C GLY A 59 8.99 -0.79 -7.47
N LYS A 60 7.89 -1.31 -6.90
CA LYS A 60 6.55 -1.21 -7.49
C LYS A 60 5.95 0.18 -7.30
N ILE A 61 6.37 0.86 -6.24
CA ILE A 61 6.05 2.26 -5.96
C ILE A 61 7.31 2.99 -5.56
N SER A 62 7.29 4.32 -5.63
CA SER A 62 8.36 5.17 -5.15
C SER A 62 7.80 6.44 -4.51
N SER A 63 8.66 7.24 -3.88
CA SER A 63 8.26 8.52 -3.30
C SER A 63 7.82 9.57 -4.34
N GLN A 64 8.02 9.29 -5.63
CA GLN A 64 7.67 10.17 -6.75
C GLN A 64 6.57 9.58 -7.64
N ASP A 65 6.31 8.28 -7.52
CA ASP A 65 5.38 7.55 -8.39
C ASP A 65 4.59 6.52 -7.57
N PHE A 66 3.31 6.81 -7.38
CA PHE A 66 2.34 5.94 -6.73
C PHE A 66 1.32 5.36 -7.71
N SER A 67 1.54 5.48 -9.04
CA SER A 67 0.57 5.09 -10.07
C SER A 67 0.09 3.65 -9.89
N TYR A 68 1.00 2.72 -9.62
CA TYR A 68 0.65 1.33 -9.33
C TYR A 68 -0.31 1.19 -8.15
N LEU A 69 -0.09 1.93 -7.07
CA LEU A 69 -0.92 1.85 -5.87
C LEU A 69 -2.29 2.53 -6.07
N ILE A 70 -2.33 3.59 -6.89
CA ILE A 70 -3.58 4.23 -7.33
C ILE A 70 -4.42 3.24 -8.13
N GLU A 71 -3.85 2.57 -9.14
CA GLU A 71 -4.54 1.56 -9.95
C GLU A 71 -5.08 0.39 -9.09
N VAL A 72 -4.28 -0.07 -8.13
CA VAL A 72 -4.68 -1.11 -7.17
C VAL A 72 -5.87 -0.66 -6.33
N PHE A 73 -5.85 0.58 -5.82
CA PHE A 73 -6.96 1.12 -5.01
C PHE A 73 -8.22 1.35 -5.82
N GLU A 74 -8.11 1.81 -7.06
CA GLU A 74 -9.25 1.89 -7.98
C GLU A 74 -9.84 0.50 -8.25
N THR A 75 -8.99 -0.52 -8.43
CA THR A 75 -9.42 -1.90 -8.69
C THR A 75 -10.22 -2.51 -7.53
N ILE A 76 -9.93 -2.12 -6.28
CA ILE A 76 -10.64 -2.62 -5.10
C ILE A 76 -11.81 -1.72 -4.64
N ASP A 77 -12.14 -0.70 -5.45
CA ASP A 77 -13.14 0.35 -5.18
C ASP A 77 -12.80 1.28 -3.99
N CYS A 78 -11.52 1.40 -3.62
CA CYS A 78 -11.07 2.27 -2.54
C CYS A 78 -10.69 3.67 -3.06
N SER A 79 -11.71 4.42 -3.50
CA SER A 79 -11.53 5.75 -4.09
C SER A 79 -10.86 6.77 -3.14
N ASP A 80 -11.12 6.67 -1.85
CA ASP A 80 -10.55 7.59 -0.84
C ASP A 80 -9.03 7.46 -0.73
N ALA A 81 -8.51 6.23 -0.77
CA ALA A 81 -7.08 5.96 -0.75
C ALA A 81 -6.41 6.36 -2.07
N ALA A 82 -7.04 6.08 -3.22
CA ALA A 82 -6.56 6.51 -4.53
C ALA A 82 -6.48 8.05 -4.63
N ASN A 83 -7.51 8.76 -4.19
CA ASN A 83 -7.55 10.22 -4.18
C ASN A 83 -6.47 10.85 -3.29
N ARG A 84 -6.06 10.17 -2.21
CA ARG A 84 -5.00 10.67 -1.32
C ARG A 84 -3.62 10.68 -1.97
N LEU A 85 -3.41 9.81 -2.96
CA LEU A 85 -2.13 9.61 -3.64
C LEU A 85 -1.94 10.44 -4.91
N ARG A 86 -3.01 11.09 -5.39
CA ARG A 86 -2.98 12.07 -6.48
C ARG A 86 -2.55 13.44 -5.96
#